data_AF-A0A2L0EHW6-F1
#
_entry.id   AF-A0A2L0EHW6-F1
#
_cell.length_a   1.000
_cell.length_b   1.000
_cell.length_c   1.000
_cell.angle_alpha   90.00
_cell.angle_beta   90.00
_cell.angle_gamma   90.00
#
_symmetry.space_group_name_H-M   'P 1'
#
loop_
_entity.id
_entity.type
_entity.pdbx_description
1 polymer ?
#
loop_
_entity_poly.entity_id
_entity_poly.type
_entity_poly.pdbx_seq_one_letter_code
_entity_poly.pdbx_strand_id
1 'polypeptide(L)'
;MRTILQHTATLAAMAALSACVVGEELDDGDIETAEQALVDVRLEGGTFYASTYDSPANERLEKAFDEDVGTKWLIFAGQGFLQYDSPNNEAYVLGSYSISSANDHPERDPRQWRLLGSNDGLTWTQLDARSNESFSARFQTKSYTVAGAQAYRKFRLEIQQNFGGWGEIQLSELALFGSPGTPVLPAPPVITASGENAPQETAARAFDGRPISKWLTSSSTGWIRYELPTAFTIDGYAITSANDLPARDPKSWTVQGSNDGVTWTTLDTRAGQSFANRFQRNHYFINNTTAYKNYRFNFTSDTSVLHLSEIELLRTDDPYRALLPGTVQYQNVSTTAGGTHFNNAIGSTIVKDLREISREVLEGLYTQPGAFWKRRNTLNLRVVDEPGFASAEYSGDVATVKFSAFWINNEFNGGQDVRRVIIGTLYHELAHVYQLDDVGSGNGYIIEGLADSLRLRAGHHDLTVRTAGNFVQNDGEMATFLLWIEQFKKPGFIPAFNRSLAPYDALPYDESVFVTETGQTRAALWSEFRDHYWWGVDFPGPGSP
;
A
#
# COMPACT_ATOMS: atom_id res chain seq x y z
N MET A 1 13.45 -36.12 0.97
CA MET A 1 14.88 -36.30 1.30
C MET A 1 15.69 -35.83 0.09
N ARG A 2 16.23 -34.60 0.16
CA ARG A 2 17.25 -33.96 -0.71
C ARG A 2 17.01 -34.05 -2.24
N THR A 3 16.78 -32.95 -2.96
CA THR A 3 17.84 -32.01 -3.34
C THR A 3 17.20 -30.70 -3.86
N ILE A 4 17.32 -29.61 -3.10
CA ILE A 4 17.18 -28.23 -3.57
C ILE A 4 18.54 -27.59 -3.26
N LEU A 5 19.34 -27.38 -4.30
CA LEU A 5 20.60 -26.63 -4.27
C LEU A 5 21.12 -26.47 -5.71
N GLN A 6 20.43 -25.65 -6.50
CA GLN A 6 20.98 -25.08 -7.74
C GLN A 6 20.44 -23.67 -7.92
N HIS A 7 20.96 -22.73 -7.13
CA HIS A 7 20.99 -21.30 -7.41
C HIS A 7 22.04 -20.68 -6.48
N THR A 8 23.32 -20.86 -6.81
CA THR A 8 24.48 -20.13 -6.23
C THR A 8 25.79 -20.43 -6.98
N ALA A 9 25.74 -20.95 -8.21
CA ALA A 9 26.96 -21.31 -8.95
C ALA A 9 26.83 -21.00 -10.45
N THR A 10 26.60 -19.74 -10.81
CA THR A 10 26.66 -19.33 -12.23
C THR A 10 27.20 -17.93 -12.49
N LEU A 11 27.83 -17.27 -11.51
CA LEU A 11 28.60 -16.03 -11.78
C LEU A 11 30.13 -16.20 -11.62
N ALA A 12 30.60 -17.15 -10.80
CA ALA A 12 32.04 -17.43 -10.69
C ALA A 12 32.61 -18.25 -11.86
N ALA A 13 31.75 -18.94 -12.64
CA ALA A 13 32.18 -19.83 -13.72
C ALA A 13 32.43 -19.09 -15.06
N MET A 14 31.90 -17.89 -15.25
CA MET A 14 32.13 -17.11 -16.48
C MET A 14 33.43 -16.31 -16.45
N ALA A 15 33.98 -15.99 -15.28
CA ALA A 15 35.29 -15.34 -15.16
C ALA A 15 36.47 -16.32 -15.29
N ALA A 16 36.27 -17.62 -15.03
CA ALA A 16 37.32 -18.63 -15.08
C ALA A 16 37.52 -19.30 -16.45
N LEU A 17 36.70 -18.97 -17.47
CA LEU A 17 36.81 -19.59 -18.80
C LEU A 17 37.64 -18.80 -19.83
N SER A 18 38.23 -17.66 -19.46
CA SER A 18 39.16 -16.91 -20.34
C SER A 18 40.64 -17.05 -19.98
N ALA A 19 41.02 -17.93 -19.05
CA ALA A 19 42.40 -18.11 -18.62
C ALA A 19 42.97 -19.53 -18.83
N CYS A 20 42.36 -20.34 -19.71
CA CYS A 20 42.84 -21.70 -20.01
C CYS A 20 43.29 -21.85 -21.46
N VAL A 21 44.25 -21.02 -21.91
CA VAL A 21 45.21 -21.38 -22.96
C VAL A 21 46.50 -20.60 -22.67
N VAL A 22 47.62 -21.33 -22.66
CA VAL A 22 49.02 -20.92 -22.39
C VAL A 22 49.37 -20.79 -20.90
N GLY A 23 50.15 -21.76 -20.42
CA GLY A 23 50.74 -21.72 -19.08
C GLY A 23 51.93 -20.77 -19.02
N GLU A 24 51.84 -19.77 -18.16
CA GLU A 24 52.95 -19.05 -17.56
C GLU A 24 52.67 -18.89 -16.06
N GLU A 25 53.69 -19.11 -15.23
CA GLU A 25 53.64 -18.91 -13.77
C GLU A 25 53.33 -17.44 -13.46
N LEU A 26 52.36 -17.19 -12.56
CA LEU A 26 52.00 -15.85 -12.10
C LEU A 26 53.00 -15.36 -11.04
N ASP A 27 53.60 -14.20 -11.30
CA ASP A 27 54.35 -13.41 -10.34
C ASP A 27 53.38 -12.73 -9.35
N ASP A 28 53.75 -12.70 -8.06
CA ASP A 28 52.86 -12.45 -6.92
C ASP A 28 52.74 -10.94 -6.62
N GLY A 29 52.37 -10.18 -7.65
CA GLY A 29 52.34 -8.72 -7.60
C GLY A 29 51.40 -8.11 -8.63
N ASP A 30 50.09 -8.29 -8.43
CA ASP A 30 49.02 -7.34 -8.74
C ASP A 30 47.67 -8.01 -8.48
N ILE A 31 47.14 -7.86 -7.26
CA ILE A 31 45.70 -8.08 -7.04
C ILE A 31 45.00 -6.85 -7.63
N GLU A 32 44.77 -6.86 -8.94
CA GLU A 32 43.73 -6.02 -9.53
C GLU A 32 42.42 -6.38 -8.83
N THR A 33 41.89 -5.44 -8.05
CA THR A 33 40.52 -5.51 -7.54
C THR A 33 39.61 -5.63 -8.75
N ALA A 34 39.04 -6.82 -8.98
CA ALA A 34 38.04 -7.03 -10.02
C ALA A 34 36.94 -5.98 -9.85
N GLU A 35 36.87 -5.03 -10.79
CA GLU A 35 35.78 -4.06 -10.86
C GLU A 35 34.48 -4.86 -10.95
N GLN A 36 33.63 -4.74 -9.93
CA GLN A 36 32.38 -5.48 -9.87
C GLN A 36 31.52 -5.02 -11.05
N ALA A 37 31.27 -5.92 -12.01
CA ALA A 37 30.53 -5.58 -13.21
C ALA A 37 29.15 -5.00 -12.82
N LEU A 38 28.83 -3.81 -13.35
CA LEU A 38 27.53 -3.21 -13.15
C LEU A 38 26.48 -4.03 -13.91
N VAL A 39 25.38 -4.35 -13.22
CA VAL A 39 24.19 -4.98 -13.82
C VAL A 39 23.12 -3.91 -14.02
N ASP A 40 22.25 -4.10 -15.02
CA ASP A 40 21.02 -3.31 -15.11
C ASP A 40 20.09 -3.77 -13.99
N VAL A 41 19.96 -2.96 -12.95
CA VAL A 41 19.28 -3.35 -11.72
C VAL A 41 17.78 -3.61 -11.95
N ARG A 42 17.21 -3.04 -13.02
CA ARG A 42 15.79 -3.19 -13.36
C ARG A 42 15.44 -4.61 -13.80
N LEU A 43 16.43 -5.33 -14.34
CA LEU A 43 16.27 -6.71 -14.82
C LEU A 43 16.29 -7.73 -13.69
N GLU A 44 16.70 -7.32 -12.50
CA GLU A 44 16.61 -8.13 -11.28
C GLU A 44 15.18 -8.13 -10.70
N GLY A 45 14.24 -7.48 -11.39
CA GLY A 45 12.85 -7.28 -10.97
C GLY A 45 12.65 -5.94 -10.26
N GLY A 46 11.52 -5.79 -9.56
CA GLY A 46 11.19 -4.57 -8.81
C GLY A 46 9.87 -3.95 -9.25
N THR A 47 9.65 -2.68 -8.92
CA THR A 47 8.41 -1.96 -9.23
C THR A 47 8.71 -0.54 -9.69
N PHE A 48 7.94 -0.06 -10.66
CA PHE A 48 8.12 1.24 -11.27
C PHE A 48 7.01 2.21 -10.85
N TYR A 49 7.32 3.51 -10.82
CA TYR A 49 6.35 4.57 -10.53
C TYR A 49 6.60 5.79 -11.41
N ALA A 50 5.53 6.55 -11.65
CA ALA A 50 5.61 7.90 -12.22
C ALA A 50 4.94 8.92 -11.31
N SER A 51 5.33 10.18 -11.44
CA SER A 51 4.67 11.32 -10.76
C SER A 51 3.22 11.49 -11.18
N THR A 52 2.88 11.11 -12.41
CA THR A 52 1.53 11.09 -12.96
C THR A 52 1.44 9.96 -13.97
N TYR A 53 0.23 9.46 -14.16
CA TYR A 53 -0.09 8.39 -15.11
C TYR A 53 -1.05 8.91 -16.19
N ASP A 54 -1.25 10.23 -16.25
CA ASP A 54 -1.96 10.91 -17.33
C ASP A 54 -1.14 10.80 -18.62
N SER A 55 -1.44 9.74 -19.36
CA SER A 55 -0.62 9.24 -20.45
C SER A 55 -1.47 8.43 -21.44
N PRO A 56 -1.23 8.55 -22.76
CA PRO A 56 -1.90 7.72 -23.76
C PRO A 56 -1.69 6.22 -23.51
N ALA A 57 -2.68 5.38 -23.88
CA ALA A 57 -2.67 3.95 -23.54
C ALA A 57 -1.40 3.18 -23.96
N ASN A 58 -0.78 3.58 -25.08
CA ASN A 58 0.44 2.94 -25.61
C ASN A 58 1.73 3.69 -25.24
N GLU A 59 1.66 4.69 -24.36
CA GLU A 59 2.79 5.56 -24.00
C GLU A 59 2.98 5.64 -22.47
N ARG A 60 2.51 4.62 -21.76
CA ARG A 60 2.45 4.55 -20.29
C ARG A 60 3.81 4.26 -19.66
N LEU A 61 3.83 4.26 -18.33
CA LEU A 61 5.02 4.09 -17.48
C LEU A 61 5.93 2.94 -17.91
N GLU A 62 5.33 1.81 -18.30
CA GLU A 62 6.05 0.60 -18.70
C GLU A 62 6.99 0.87 -19.87
N LYS A 63 6.66 1.83 -20.72
CA LYS A 63 7.42 2.24 -21.90
C LYS A 63 8.67 3.06 -21.60
N ALA A 64 8.96 3.34 -20.34
CA ALA A 64 10.25 3.89 -19.93
C ALA A 64 11.22 2.80 -19.44
N PHE A 65 10.75 1.55 -19.32
CA PHE A 65 11.43 0.45 -18.65
C PHE A 65 11.31 -0.89 -19.40
N ASP A 66 10.86 -0.89 -20.67
CA ASP A 66 10.60 -2.11 -21.43
C ASP A 66 11.76 -2.54 -22.34
N GLU A 67 12.93 -1.90 -22.18
CA GLU A 67 14.15 -2.16 -22.96
C GLU A 67 13.99 -1.91 -24.46
N ASP A 68 12.90 -1.25 -24.88
CA ASP A 68 12.61 -0.93 -26.27
C ASP A 68 12.59 0.58 -26.50
N VAL A 69 13.72 1.09 -26.98
CA VAL A 69 13.86 2.49 -27.36
C VAL A 69 12.86 2.93 -28.44
N GLY A 70 12.23 2.01 -29.18
CA GLY A 70 11.19 2.30 -30.17
C GLY A 70 9.84 2.70 -29.56
N THR A 71 9.63 2.45 -28.27
CA THR A 71 8.45 2.88 -27.53
C THR A 71 8.75 4.13 -26.69
N LYS A 72 7.75 4.74 -26.06
CA LYS A 72 7.98 5.91 -25.21
C LYS A 72 7.01 5.99 -24.06
N TRP A 73 7.50 6.52 -22.94
CA TRP A 73 6.67 7.11 -21.93
C TRP A 73 6.39 8.59 -22.25
N LEU A 74 5.14 9.02 -22.12
CA LEU A 74 4.73 10.42 -22.25
C LEU A 74 3.78 10.82 -21.13
N ILE A 75 3.96 12.02 -20.58
CA ILE A 75 3.03 12.65 -19.65
C ILE A 75 2.72 14.09 -20.04
N PHE A 76 1.51 14.53 -19.73
CA PHE A 76 1.05 15.91 -19.94
C PHE A 76 1.42 16.83 -18.77
N ALA A 77 2.69 16.78 -18.34
CA ALA A 77 3.23 17.65 -17.31
C ALA A 77 4.66 18.10 -17.64
N GLY A 78 4.97 19.38 -17.38
CA GLY A 78 6.29 19.97 -17.68
C GLY A 78 7.37 19.64 -16.65
N GLN A 79 6.98 18.92 -15.59
CA GLN A 79 7.84 18.35 -14.56
C GLN A 79 7.24 17.01 -14.14
N GLY A 80 8.10 16.07 -13.73
CA GLY A 80 7.65 14.77 -13.28
C GLY A 80 8.80 13.90 -12.80
N PHE A 81 8.48 12.69 -12.36
CA PHE A 81 9.51 11.71 -12.03
C PHE A 81 9.16 10.33 -12.57
N LEU A 82 10.21 9.56 -12.82
CA LEU A 82 10.18 8.11 -12.90
C LEU A 82 10.93 7.54 -11.70
N GLN A 83 10.45 6.45 -11.13
CA GLN A 83 11.08 5.80 -10.00
C GLN A 83 11.09 4.29 -10.18
N TYR A 84 12.16 3.68 -9.68
CA TYR A 84 12.35 2.25 -9.57
C TYR A 84 12.57 1.90 -8.09
N ASP A 85 11.81 0.94 -7.58
CA ASP A 85 12.00 0.31 -6.28
C ASP A 85 12.46 -1.13 -6.50
N SER A 86 13.60 -1.50 -5.92
CA SER A 86 14.15 -2.84 -6.04
C SER A 86 13.30 -3.88 -5.29
N PRO A 87 13.29 -5.14 -5.76
CA PRO A 87 12.53 -6.20 -5.11
C PRO A 87 13.22 -6.62 -3.80
N ASN A 88 12.45 -7.31 -2.94
CA ASN A 88 12.98 -8.05 -1.78
C ASN A 88 13.91 -7.26 -0.84
N ASN A 89 13.78 -5.93 -0.77
CA ASN A 89 14.67 -5.05 0.01
C ASN A 89 16.15 -5.09 -0.42
N GLU A 90 16.44 -5.54 -1.64
CA GLU A 90 17.77 -5.45 -2.24
C GLU A 90 18.20 -4.00 -2.41
N ALA A 91 19.50 -3.74 -2.46
CA ALA A 91 20.02 -2.39 -2.64
C ALA A 91 21.24 -2.40 -3.53
N TYR A 92 21.42 -1.32 -4.27
CA TYR A 92 22.46 -1.22 -5.28
C TYR A 92 23.28 0.05 -5.08
N VAL A 93 24.61 -0.08 -5.20
CA VAL A 93 25.50 1.06 -5.43
C VAL A 93 25.42 1.37 -6.92
N LEU A 94 24.81 2.50 -7.27
CA LEU A 94 24.62 2.88 -8.66
C LEU A 94 25.91 3.45 -9.25
N GLY A 95 26.42 2.85 -10.33
CA GLY A 95 27.62 3.29 -11.03
C GLY A 95 27.32 4.17 -12.25
N SER A 96 26.19 3.94 -12.92
CA SER A 96 25.75 4.79 -14.03
C SER A 96 24.25 4.66 -14.29
N TYR A 97 23.71 5.58 -15.10
CA TYR A 97 22.37 5.48 -15.68
C TYR A 97 22.40 5.97 -17.12
N SER A 98 21.38 5.64 -17.89
CA SER A 98 21.18 6.21 -19.22
C SER A 98 19.75 6.63 -19.47
N ILE A 99 19.58 7.65 -20.31
CA ILE A 99 18.28 8.13 -20.78
C ILE A 99 18.28 8.11 -22.31
N SER A 100 17.20 7.61 -22.90
CA SER A 100 16.97 7.61 -24.35
C SER A 100 15.87 8.61 -24.74
N SER A 101 16.13 9.46 -25.75
CA SER A 101 15.11 10.35 -26.31
C SER A 101 14.03 9.60 -27.09
N ALA A 102 12.82 10.16 -27.14
CA ALA A 102 11.68 9.49 -27.77
C ALA A 102 11.68 9.54 -29.31
N ASN A 103 10.54 9.19 -29.95
CA ASN A 103 10.38 9.10 -31.40
C ASN A 103 9.93 10.40 -32.09
N ASP A 104 9.08 11.22 -31.46
CA ASP A 104 8.52 12.49 -32.00
C ASP A 104 8.77 13.72 -31.08
N HIS A 105 8.65 14.96 -31.54
CA HIS A 105 8.76 16.20 -30.73
C HIS A 105 9.99 16.36 -29.78
N PRO A 106 11.18 16.76 -30.27
CA PRO A 106 12.38 16.92 -29.43
C PRO A 106 12.24 17.95 -28.30
N GLU A 107 11.30 18.89 -28.39
CA GLU A 107 11.03 19.88 -27.35
C GLU A 107 10.53 19.26 -26.03
N ARG A 108 9.96 18.06 -26.08
CA ARG A 108 9.43 17.33 -24.91
C ARG A 108 10.49 16.49 -24.18
N ASP A 109 11.66 16.32 -24.78
CA ASP A 109 12.72 15.51 -24.19
C ASP A 109 13.28 16.20 -22.92
N PRO A 110 13.75 15.44 -21.91
CA PRO A 110 14.26 16.01 -20.66
C PRO A 110 15.49 16.87 -20.93
N ARG A 111 15.54 18.06 -20.31
CA ARG A 111 16.65 19.02 -20.40
C ARG A 111 17.39 19.18 -19.08
N GLN A 112 16.67 19.05 -17.97
CA GLN A 112 17.20 19.20 -16.62
C GLN A 112 16.54 18.19 -15.69
N TRP A 113 17.35 17.48 -14.91
CA TRP A 113 16.87 16.48 -13.96
C TRP A 113 17.84 16.27 -12.80
N ARG A 114 17.34 15.62 -11.76
CA ARG A 114 18.12 15.05 -10.66
C ARG A 114 17.91 13.55 -10.63
N LEU A 115 18.98 12.80 -10.42
CA LEU A 115 18.88 11.40 -10.05
C LEU A 115 19.03 11.27 -8.53
N LEU A 116 18.09 10.57 -7.90
CA LEU A 116 18.00 10.46 -6.44
C LEU A 116 18.02 8.99 -6.01
N GLY A 117 18.62 8.72 -4.86
CA GLY A 117 18.62 7.42 -4.18
C GLY A 117 17.93 7.49 -2.82
N SER A 118 17.16 6.47 -2.44
CA SER A 118 16.52 6.37 -1.12
C SER A 118 16.46 4.94 -0.60
N ASN A 119 16.42 4.81 0.73
CA ASN A 119 16.24 3.55 1.45
C ASN A 119 14.93 3.48 2.23
N ASP A 120 14.20 4.59 2.36
CA ASP A 120 12.95 4.71 3.11
C ASP A 120 11.80 5.29 2.27
N GLY A 121 12.08 5.79 1.08
CA GLY A 121 11.13 6.48 0.20
C GLY A 121 10.76 7.89 0.65
N LEU A 122 11.29 8.36 1.79
CA LEU A 122 10.99 9.66 2.42
C LEU A 122 12.17 10.60 2.26
N THR A 123 13.35 10.11 2.60
CA THR A 123 14.61 10.81 2.54
C THR A 123 15.30 10.43 1.24
N TRP A 124 15.50 11.41 0.36
CA TRP A 124 16.12 11.21 -0.94
C TRP A 124 17.46 11.93 -1.01
N THR A 125 18.51 11.18 -1.35
CA THR A 125 19.87 11.71 -1.55
C THR A 125 20.09 11.94 -3.03
N GLN A 126 20.59 13.11 -3.41
CA GLN A 126 20.95 13.39 -4.80
C GLN A 126 22.23 12.63 -5.17
N LEU A 127 22.14 11.81 -6.21
CA LEU A 127 23.24 11.02 -6.77
C LEU A 127 23.88 11.71 -7.99
N ASP A 128 23.06 12.37 -8.80
CA ASP A 128 23.50 13.15 -9.94
C ASP A 128 22.53 14.32 -10.23
N ALA A 129 23.01 15.33 -10.93
CA ALA A 129 22.19 16.42 -11.44
C ALA A 129 22.71 16.87 -12.81
N ARG A 130 21.81 17.00 -13.77
CA ARG A 130 22.11 17.44 -15.13
C ARG A 130 21.26 18.63 -15.51
N SER A 131 21.83 19.52 -16.33
CA SER A 131 21.17 20.73 -16.80
C SER A 131 21.61 21.05 -18.21
N ASN A 132 20.69 21.57 -19.03
CA ASN A 132 20.94 21.92 -20.43
C ASN A 132 21.40 20.74 -21.30
N GLU A 133 21.00 19.52 -20.93
CA GLU A 133 21.26 18.32 -21.72
C GLU A 133 20.38 18.31 -22.96
N SER A 134 20.95 18.02 -24.13
CA SER A 134 20.23 17.90 -25.40
C SER A 134 20.46 16.55 -26.07
N PHE A 135 19.53 16.19 -26.96
CA PHE A 135 19.61 15.03 -27.85
C PHE A 135 19.66 15.53 -29.30
N SER A 136 20.73 15.19 -30.02
CA SER A 136 20.97 15.57 -31.41
C SER A 136 20.25 14.69 -32.42
N ALA A 137 19.77 13.52 -31.98
CA ALA A 137 18.99 12.58 -32.78
C ALA A 137 17.85 11.99 -31.93
N ARG A 138 16.87 11.38 -32.60
CA ARG A 138 15.80 10.61 -31.93
C ARG A 138 16.29 9.22 -31.59
N PHE A 139 15.71 8.62 -30.54
CA PHE A 139 16.19 7.35 -29.96
C PHE A 139 17.65 7.40 -29.50
N GLN A 140 18.17 8.60 -29.24
CA GLN A 140 19.55 8.75 -28.80
C GLN A 140 19.64 8.44 -27.32
N THR A 141 20.42 7.43 -26.98
CA THR A 141 20.80 7.12 -25.59
C THR A 141 22.00 7.97 -25.17
N LYS A 142 21.90 8.61 -24.00
CA LYS A 142 23.01 9.26 -23.32
C LYS A 142 23.22 8.59 -21.97
N SER A 143 24.47 8.25 -21.67
CA SER A 143 24.87 7.58 -20.43
C SER A 143 25.67 8.52 -19.53
N TYR A 144 25.47 8.38 -18.23
CA TYR A 144 26.01 9.26 -17.21
C TYR A 144 26.55 8.43 -16.05
N THR A 145 27.82 8.64 -15.70
CA THR A 145 28.45 8.01 -14.52
C THR A 145 27.96 8.69 -13.24
N VAL A 146 27.72 7.88 -12.22
CA VAL A 146 27.32 8.30 -10.88
C VAL A 146 28.48 8.00 -9.93
N ALA A 147 28.92 9.02 -9.19
CA ALA A 147 29.96 8.85 -8.18
C ALA A 147 29.31 8.61 -6.82
N GLY A 148 29.54 7.45 -6.22
CA GLY A 148 29.03 7.13 -4.88
C GLY A 148 29.35 5.70 -4.48
N ALA A 149 29.44 5.46 -3.17
CA ALA A 149 29.65 4.12 -2.60
C ALA A 149 28.44 3.63 -1.78
N GLN A 150 27.40 4.46 -1.62
CA GLN A 150 26.23 4.12 -0.83
C GLN A 150 25.21 3.35 -1.67
N ALA A 151 24.69 2.27 -1.10
CA ALA A 151 23.64 1.48 -1.73
C ALA A 151 22.26 2.03 -1.41
N TYR A 152 21.39 2.05 -2.43
CA TYR A 152 20.00 2.49 -2.33
C TYR A 152 19.04 1.41 -2.83
N ARG A 153 17.87 1.31 -2.19
CA ARG A 153 16.77 0.43 -2.61
C ARG A 153 15.87 1.07 -3.65
N LYS A 154 15.85 2.40 -3.71
CA LYS A 154 14.95 3.16 -4.56
C LYS A 154 15.74 4.19 -5.33
N PHE A 155 15.43 4.33 -6.61
CA PHE A 155 16.05 5.31 -7.51
C PHE A 155 14.97 6.13 -8.18
N ARG A 156 15.12 7.45 -8.20
CA ARG A 156 14.16 8.36 -8.82
C ARG A 156 14.87 9.32 -9.76
N LEU A 157 14.48 9.30 -11.03
CA LEU A 157 14.79 10.33 -12.00
C LEU A 157 13.72 11.41 -11.91
N GLU A 158 14.06 12.55 -11.34
CA GLU A 158 13.16 13.70 -11.22
C GLU A 158 13.49 14.74 -12.30
N ILE A 159 12.61 14.86 -13.29
CA ILE A 159 12.73 15.77 -14.42
C ILE A 159 12.16 17.13 -14.02
N GLN A 160 13.04 18.13 -14.01
CA GLN A 160 12.74 19.50 -13.57
C GLN A 160 12.38 20.42 -14.74
N GLN A 161 12.84 20.08 -15.95
CA GLN A 161 12.58 20.87 -17.15
C GLN A 161 12.76 20.03 -18.42
N ASN A 162 11.97 20.36 -19.44
CA ASN A 162 12.14 19.94 -20.84
C ASN A 162 12.63 21.13 -21.71
N PHE A 163 12.67 20.97 -23.03
CA PHE A 163 13.09 22.03 -23.97
C PHE A 163 11.98 23.01 -24.37
N GLY A 164 10.72 22.76 -24.01
CA GLY A 164 9.56 23.57 -24.36
C GLY A 164 8.34 22.71 -24.72
N GLY A 165 7.35 23.30 -25.40
CA GLY A 165 6.10 22.63 -25.78
C GLY A 165 4.87 23.15 -25.02
N TRP A 166 3.80 22.35 -24.96
CA TRP A 166 2.58 22.64 -24.19
C TRP A 166 2.66 22.13 -22.75
N GLY A 167 3.88 21.79 -22.30
CA GLY A 167 4.15 21.25 -20.98
C GLY A 167 4.09 19.74 -20.93
N GLU A 168 4.53 19.03 -21.97
CA GLU A 168 4.63 17.55 -21.96
C GLU A 168 6.08 17.08 -21.82
N ILE A 169 6.30 15.98 -21.11
CA ILE A 169 7.59 15.29 -21.01
C ILE A 169 7.46 13.93 -21.68
N GLN A 170 8.54 13.50 -22.34
CA GLN A 170 8.65 12.13 -22.86
C GLN A 170 10.06 11.58 -22.72
N LEU A 171 10.19 10.25 -22.70
CA LEU A 171 11.46 9.54 -22.92
C LEU A 171 11.16 8.10 -23.35
N SER A 172 12.12 7.49 -24.04
CA SER A 172 12.00 6.09 -24.47
C SER A 172 12.52 5.09 -23.47
N GLU A 173 13.58 5.42 -22.72
CA GLU A 173 14.16 4.45 -21.80
C GLU A 173 14.88 5.16 -20.66
N LEU A 174 14.75 4.63 -19.44
CA LEU A 174 15.60 4.92 -18.30
C LEU A 174 16.26 3.63 -17.82
N ALA A 175 17.56 3.49 -18.06
CA ALA A 175 18.34 2.35 -17.57
C ALA A 175 19.21 2.73 -16.35
N LEU A 176 19.34 1.80 -15.40
CA LEU A 176 20.03 2.01 -14.13
C LEU A 176 21.05 0.89 -13.93
N PHE A 177 22.33 1.22 -13.87
CA PHE A 177 23.41 0.24 -13.78
C PHE A 177 24.13 0.34 -12.43
N GLY A 178 24.11 -0.75 -11.67
CA GLY A 178 24.61 -0.80 -10.31
C GLY A 178 25.22 -2.14 -9.92
N SER A 179 25.86 -2.18 -8.77
CA SER A 179 26.32 -3.42 -8.13
C SER A 179 25.58 -3.64 -6.80
N PRO A 180 25.33 -4.89 -6.38
CA PRO A 180 24.70 -5.16 -5.10
C PRO A 180 25.48 -4.52 -3.95
N GLY A 181 24.78 -3.93 -2.99
CA GLY A 181 25.39 -3.29 -1.84
C GLY A 181 24.53 -3.38 -0.58
N THR A 182 25.09 -2.96 0.54
CA THR A 182 24.38 -2.92 1.83
C THR A 182 23.80 -1.52 2.04
N PRO A 183 22.46 -1.37 2.13
CA PRO A 183 21.86 -0.06 2.32
C PRO A 183 22.07 0.41 3.77
N VAL A 184 22.29 1.71 3.94
CA VAL A 184 22.16 2.36 5.26
C VAL A 184 20.69 2.71 5.43
N LEU A 185 19.99 1.94 6.29
CA LEU A 185 18.59 2.20 6.62
C LEU A 185 18.49 3.27 7.71
N PRO A 186 17.44 4.10 7.71
CA PRO A 186 17.15 4.91 8.89
C PRO A 186 16.92 4.00 10.09
N ALA A 187 17.20 4.53 11.30
CA ALA A 187 16.84 3.83 12.52
C ALA A 187 15.33 3.50 12.50
N PRO A 188 14.92 2.31 12.96
CA PRO A 188 13.51 2.00 13.08
C PRO A 188 12.84 3.00 14.04
N PRO A 189 11.53 3.22 13.90
CA PRO A 189 10.79 4.02 14.86
C PRO A 189 10.93 3.43 16.27
N VAL A 190 11.02 4.31 17.26
CA VAL A 190 11.08 3.93 18.67
C VAL A 190 9.69 4.07 19.27
N ILE A 191 9.17 2.96 19.78
CA ILE A 191 7.84 2.89 20.40
C ILE A 191 8.05 2.79 21.90
N THR A 192 7.42 3.70 22.65
CA THR A 192 7.43 3.67 24.12
C THR A 192 6.04 3.90 24.65
N ALA A 193 5.73 3.33 25.81
CA ALA A 193 4.43 3.52 26.45
C ALA A 193 4.57 3.66 27.97
N SER A 194 3.49 4.11 28.62
CA SER A 194 3.38 4.20 30.07
C SER A 194 3.36 2.84 30.78
N GLY A 195 3.06 1.78 30.04
CA GLY A 195 2.91 0.43 30.56
C GLY A 195 2.94 -0.59 29.43
N GLU A 196 3.31 -1.82 29.78
CA GLU A 196 3.57 -2.92 28.86
C GLU A 196 3.01 -4.21 29.48
N ASN A 197 2.44 -5.10 28.65
CA ASN A 197 2.12 -6.47 29.05
C ASN A 197 2.91 -7.48 28.22
N ALA A 198 4.22 -7.55 28.50
CA ALA A 198 5.14 -8.41 27.79
C ALA A 198 4.90 -9.91 28.09
N PRO A 199 5.20 -10.81 27.14
CA PRO A 199 5.83 -10.55 25.84
C PRO A 199 4.84 -10.38 24.67
N GLN A 200 3.55 -10.67 24.88
CA GLN A 200 2.58 -10.79 23.79
C GLN A 200 1.84 -9.48 23.49
N GLU A 201 1.69 -8.59 24.47
CA GLU A 201 0.81 -7.42 24.39
C GLU A 201 1.55 -6.09 24.63
N THR A 202 2.73 -5.97 24.03
CA THR A 202 3.62 -4.80 24.15
C THR A 202 3.18 -3.62 23.28
N ALA A 203 3.67 -2.41 23.54
CA ALA A 203 3.36 -1.19 22.77
C ALA A 203 3.68 -1.32 21.28
N ALA A 204 4.68 -2.11 20.91
CA ALA A 204 5.00 -2.40 19.51
C ALA A 204 3.83 -3.02 18.72
N ARG A 205 2.93 -3.73 19.41
CA ARG A 205 1.73 -4.33 18.83
C ARG A 205 0.72 -3.30 18.34
N ALA A 206 0.74 -2.09 18.88
CA ALA A 206 -0.12 -1.01 18.42
C ALA A 206 0.29 -0.42 17.07
N PHE A 207 1.37 -0.91 16.44
CA PHE A 207 1.92 -0.38 15.18
C PHE A 207 2.49 -1.51 14.29
N ASP A 208 2.04 -2.76 14.47
CA ASP A 208 2.59 -3.91 13.73
C ASP A 208 1.76 -4.26 12.47
N GLY A 209 0.71 -3.48 12.20
CA GLY A 209 -0.18 -3.65 11.06
C GLY A 209 -1.08 -4.88 11.17
N ARG A 210 -1.22 -5.48 12.36
CA ARG A 210 -1.99 -6.71 12.59
C ARG A 210 -3.08 -6.46 13.61
N PRO A 211 -4.36 -6.36 13.18
CA PRO A 211 -5.47 -6.15 14.10
C PRO A 211 -5.64 -7.29 15.13
N ILE A 212 -5.11 -8.48 14.85
CA ILE A 212 -5.16 -9.64 15.76
C ILE A 212 -4.15 -9.56 16.92
N SER A 213 -3.19 -8.64 16.84
CA SER A 213 -2.24 -8.33 17.90
C SER A 213 -2.76 -7.11 18.69
N LYS A 214 -2.31 -6.91 19.93
CA LYS A 214 -2.76 -5.76 20.73
C LYS A 214 -1.72 -5.25 21.71
N TRP A 215 -1.76 -3.96 22.01
CA TRP A 215 -1.11 -3.40 23.19
C TRP A 215 -2.09 -3.41 24.37
N LEU A 216 -1.60 -3.74 25.57
CA LEU A 216 -2.36 -3.69 26.81
C LEU A 216 -1.53 -3.07 27.94
N THR A 217 -2.19 -2.25 28.75
CA THR A 217 -1.65 -1.73 30.02
C THR A 217 -2.64 -1.94 31.16
N SER A 218 -2.15 -2.36 32.33
CA SER A 218 -2.97 -2.57 33.55
C SER A 218 -3.30 -1.26 34.28
N SER A 219 -3.75 -0.27 33.53
CA SER A 219 -4.17 1.05 34.02
C SER A 219 -5.36 1.54 33.21
N SER A 220 -6.24 2.34 33.84
CA SER A 220 -7.35 3.01 33.15
C SER A 220 -6.90 4.17 32.25
N THR A 221 -5.64 4.57 32.37
CA THR A 221 -5.01 5.56 31.51
C THR A 221 -3.69 5.01 30.97
N GLY A 222 -3.34 5.41 29.76
CA GLY A 222 -2.06 5.02 29.18
C GLY A 222 -1.60 6.00 28.12
N TRP A 223 -0.30 6.29 28.08
CA TRP A 223 0.29 7.00 26.95
C TRP A 223 1.11 6.04 26.10
N ILE A 224 1.11 6.27 24.80
CA ILE A 224 1.97 5.59 23.83
C ILE A 224 2.56 6.62 22.87
N ARG A 225 3.86 6.51 22.60
CA ARG A 225 4.65 7.43 21.79
C ARG A 225 5.30 6.65 20.64
N TYR A 226 5.11 7.17 19.44
CA TYR A 226 5.77 6.77 18.21
C TYR A 226 6.81 7.83 17.83
N GLU A 227 8.08 7.51 18.01
CA GLU A 227 9.20 8.37 17.65
C GLU A 227 9.81 7.91 16.33
N LEU A 228 9.89 8.84 15.38
CA LEU A 228 10.27 8.60 14.00
C LEU A 228 11.69 9.09 13.74
N PRO A 229 12.46 8.39 12.88
CA PRO A 229 13.77 8.87 12.45
C PRO A 229 13.67 10.21 11.71
N THR A 230 12.64 10.34 10.86
CA THR A 230 12.35 11.51 10.04
C THR A 230 10.95 12.01 10.34
N ALA A 231 10.80 13.32 10.53
CA ALA A 231 9.49 13.94 10.76
C ALA A 231 8.64 13.85 9.49
N PHE A 232 7.37 13.50 9.64
CA PHE A 232 6.38 13.62 8.57
C PHE A 232 5.14 14.34 9.08
N THR A 233 4.27 14.77 8.17
CA THR A 233 2.98 15.40 8.50
C THR A 233 1.87 14.35 8.45
N ILE A 234 0.97 14.38 9.42
CA ILE A 234 -0.29 13.62 9.40
C ILE A 234 -1.46 14.59 9.26
N ASP A 235 -2.51 14.15 8.56
CA ASP A 235 -3.82 14.83 8.49
C ASP A 235 -4.96 13.99 9.09
N GLY A 236 -4.60 12.87 9.73
CA GLY A 236 -5.49 12.07 10.54
C GLY A 236 -4.76 10.95 11.26
N TYR A 237 -5.53 10.10 11.92
CA TYR A 237 -5.09 8.85 12.51
C TYR A 237 -6.25 7.85 12.54
N ALA A 238 -5.96 6.56 12.67
CA ALA A 238 -6.95 5.54 12.93
C ALA A 238 -6.59 4.74 14.19
N ILE A 239 -7.62 4.24 14.88
CA ILE A 239 -7.47 3.35 16.02
C ILE A 239 -8.32 2.11 15.74
N THR A 240 -7.75 0.94 16.02
CA THR A 240 -8.45 -0.34 15.88
C THR A 240 -8.68 -0.97 17.26
N SER A 241 -9.91 -1.38 17.52
CA SER A 241 -10.26 -2.06 18.77
C SER A 241 -9.60 -3.45 18.85
N ALA A 242 -9.26 -3.87 20.07
CA ALA A 242 -8.74 -5.21 20.38
C ALA A 242 -9.71 -6.39 20.04
N ASN A 243 -9.43 -7.58 20.57
CA ASN A 243 -10.19 -8.81 20.33
C ASN A 243 -11.21 -9.16 21.44
N ASP A 244 -10.96 -8.78 22.70
CA ASP A 244 -11.66 -9.34 23.86
C ASP A 244 -12.72 -8.39 24.45
N LEU A 245 -12.38 -7.53 25.42
CA LEU A 245 -13.36 -6.83 26.25
C LEU A 245 -13.61 -5.36 25.85
N PRO A 246 -14.79 -4.98 25.31
CA PRO A 246 -15.05 -3.62 24.82
C PRO A 246 -14.86 -2.49 25.85
N ALA A 247 -15.02 -2.78 27.14
CA ALA A 247 -14.85 -1.80 28.21
C ALA A 247 -13.38 -1.35 28.42
N ARG A 248 -12.41 -2.08 27.87
CA ARG A 248 -10.98 -1.73 27.88
C ARG A 248 -10.56 -0.90 26.67
N ASP A 249 -11.41 -0.76 25.65
CA ASP A 249 -11.10 0.07 24.49
C ASP A 249 -10.96 1.55 24.90
N PRO A 250 -10.18 2.35 24.16
CA PRO A 250 -10.05 3.76 24.47
C PRO A 250 -11.37 4.51 24.29
N LYS A 251 -11.76 5.29 25.29
CA LYS A 251 -12.98 6.13 25.31
C LYS A 251 -12.71 7.58 25.01
N SER A 252 -11.58 8.08 25.49
CA SER A 252 -11.15 9.45 25.27
C SER A 252 -9.65 9.48 25.09
N TRP A 253 -9.16 10.43 24.32
CA TRP A 253 -7.74 10.64 24.14
C TRP A 253 -7.36 12.02 23.64
N THR A 254 -6.09 12.35 23.83
CA THR A 254 -5.44 13.48 23.16
C THR A 254 -4.33 12.96 22.25
N VAL A 255 -4.25 13.49 21.02
CA VAL A 255 -3.14 13.25 20.10
C VAL A 255 -2.24 14.47 20.09
N GLN A 256 -0.92 14.27 20.18
CA GLN A 256 0.05 15.36 20.27
C GLN A 256 1.27 15.12 19.36
N GLY A 257 1.81 16.20 18.81
CA GLY A 257 3.04 16.22 18.02
C GLY A 257 4.19 16.92 18.74
N SER A 258 5.41 16.42 18.59
CA SER A 258 6.63 17.07 19.12
C SER A 258 7.86 16.79 18.25
N ASN A 259 8.78 17.76 18.16
CA ASN A 259 10.06 17.62 17.46
C ASN A 259 11.27 17.48 18.40
N ASP A 260 11.09 17.76 19.70
CA ASP A 260 12.13 17.67 20.73
C ASP A 260 11.82 16.59 21.80
N GLY A 261 10.62 15.99 21.75
CA GLY A 261 10.13 15.02 22.74
C GLY A 261 9.73 15.63 24.09
N VAL A 262 9.86 16.95 24.25
CA VAL A 262 9.66 17.68 25.51
C VAL A 262 8.50 18.66 25.41
N THR A 263 8.45 19.44 24.33
CA THR A 263 7.40 20.42 24.04
C THR A 263 6.38 19.78 23.11
N TRP A 264 5.11 19.78 23.52
CA TRP A 264 4.05 19.05 22.81
C TRP A 264 2.95 20.00 22.34
N THR A 265 2.59 19.88 21.06
CA THR A 265 1.42 20.54 20.46
C THR A 265 0.26 19.56 20.42
N THR A 266 -0.89 19.92 21.00
CA THR A 266 -2.11 19.11 20.86
C THR A 266 -2.68 19.24 19.45
N LEU A 267 -2.84 18.10 18.77
CA LEU A 267 -3.36 18.01 17.41
C LEU A 267 -4.84 17.62 17.37
N ASP A 268 -5.30 16.83 18.34
CA ASP A 268 -6.69 16.41 18.46
C ASP A 268 -7.05 16.01 19.91
N THR A 269 -8.34 16.11 20.24
CA THR A 269 -8.93 15.64 21.50
C THR A 269 -10.25 14.96 21.18
N ARG A 270 -10.40 13.71 21.59
CA ARG A 270 -11.63 12.93 21.46
C ARG A 270 -12.13 12.48 22.82
N ALA A 271 -13.46 12.40 22.93
CA ALA A 271 -14.13 11.87 24.11
C ALA A 271 -15.38 11.08 23.69
N GLY A 272 -15.82 10.17 24.57
CA GLY A 272 -17.06 9.40 24.38
C GLY A 272 -17.05 8.48 23.16
N GLN A 273 -15.87 7.99 22.75
CA GLN A 273 -15.72 7.13 21.60
C GLN A 273 -16.09 5.68 21.92
N SER A 274 -16.50 4.93 20.91
CA SER A 274 -16.86 3.52 21.05
C SER A 274 -16.59 2.75 19.77
N PHE A 275 -16.32 1.47 19.94
CA PHE A 275 -16.19 0.50 18.86
C PHE A 275 -17.37 -0.46 18.97
N ALA A 276 -18.15 -0.54 17.90
CA ALA A 276 -19.35 -1.36 17.87
C ALA A 276 -19.02 -2.83 17.60
N ASN A 277 -17.91 -3.11 16.91
CA ASN A 277 -17.38 -4.44 16.65
C ASN A 277 -15.97 -4.58 17.21
N ARG A 278 -15.50 -5.83 17.36
CA ARG A 278 -14.08 -6.12 17.59
C ARG A 278 -13.28 -5.94 16.30
N PHE A 279 -12.00 -5.60 16.43
CA PHE A 279 -11.12 -5.26 15.30
C PHE A 279 -11.63 -4.12 14.43
N GLN A 280 -12.54 -3.30 14.94
CA GLN A 280 -13.08 -2.18 14.18
C GLN A 280 -12.06 -1.05 14.12
N ARG A 281 -11.66 -0.69 12.89
CA ARG A 281 -10.86 0.50 12.59
C ARG A 281 -11.78 1.71 12.50
N ASN A 282 -11.50 2.74 13.30
CA ASN A 282 -12.13 4.06 13.15
C ASN A 282 -11.07 5.10 12.84
N HIS A 283 -11.25 5.88 11.77
CA HIS A 283 -10.35 6.98 11.40
C HIS A 283 -10.90 8.35 11.82
N TYR A 284 -9.97 9.26 12.09
CA TYR A 284 -10.20 10.59 12.62
C TYR A 284 -9.36 11.62 11.86
N PHE A 285 -10.02 12.54 11.18
CA PHE A 285 -9.34 13.63 10.47
C PHE A 285 -8.96 14.78 11.41
N ILE A 286 -7.80 15.36 11.17
CA ILE A 286 -7.25 16.52 11.89
C ILE A 286 -6.77 17.57 10.90
N ASN A 287 -6.63 18.82 11.35
CA ASN A 287 -6.10 19.90 10.52
C ASN A 287 -4.67 20.23 10.94
N ASN A 288 -3.73 19.34 10.60
CA ASN A 288 -2.31 19.53 10.87
C ASN A 288 -1.52 19.66 9.58
N THR A 289 -0.64 20.66 9.51
CA THR A 289 0.28 20.90 8.40
C THR A 289 1.75 20.83 8.83
N THR A 290 2.01 20.62 10.12
CA THR A 290 3.37 20.58 10.69
C THR A 290 3.86 19.14 10.77
N ALA A 291 5.08 18.91 10.31
CA ALA A 291 5.75 17.63 10.45
C ALA A 291 6.32 17.46 11.86
N TYR A 292 6.12 16.27 12.46
CA TYR A 292 6.64 15.94 13.79
C TYR A 292 7.44 14.64 13.78
N LYS A 293 8.52 14.60 14.57
CA LYS A 293 9.24 13.35 14.86
C LYS A 293 8.53 12.47 15.87
N ASN A 294 7.78 13.06 16.80
CA ASN A 294 7.09 12.33 17.85
C ASN A 294 5.59 12.52 17.73
N TYR A 295 4.86 11.41 17.72
CA TYR A 295 3.41 11.38 17.89
C TYR A 295 3.10 10.66 19.19
N ARG A 296 2.33 11.29 20.08
CA ARG A 296 1.89 10.70 21.35
C ARG A 296 0.38 10.70 21.45
N PHE A 297 -0.15 9.57 21.90
CA PHE A 297 -1.54 9.41 22.29
C PHE A 297 -1.60 9.26 23.80
N ASN A 298 -2.50 9.98 24.46
CA ASN A 298 -2.83 9.76 25.87
C ASN A 298 -4.27 9.29 25.93
N PHE A 299 -4.48 8.04 26.29
CA PHE A 299 -5.78 7.36 26.29
C PHE A 299 -6.36 7.23 27.70
N THR A 300 -7.68 7.11 27.74
CA THR A 300 -8.44 6.69 28.93
C THR A 300 -9.47 5.63 28.54
N SER A 301 -9.66 4.60 29.36
CA SER A 301 -10.72 3.58 29.28
C SER A 301 -11.71 3.69 30.44
N ASP A 302 -12.83 2.94 30.37
CA ASP A 302 -13.85 2.88 31.44
C ASP A 302 -13.51 1.88 32.55
N THR A 303 -12.45 1.09 32.38
CA THR A 303 -11.99 0.09 33.35
C THR A 303 -10.55 0.34 33.79
N SER A 304 -10.06 -0.42 34.76
CA SER A 304 -8.67 -0.37 35.24
C SER A 304 -7.64 -0.97 34.27
N VAL A 305 -8.03 -1.29 33.04
CA VAL A 305 -7.17 -1.85 31.99
C VAL A 305 -7.53 -1.16 30.67
N LEU A 306 -6.51 -0.81 29.89
CA LEU A 306 -6.63 -0.22 28.56
C LEU A 306 -5.99 -1.16 27.54
N HIS A 307 -6.65 -1.36 26.40
CA HIS A 307 -6.08 -2.06 25.26
C HIS A 307 -6.42 -1.38 23.94
N LEU A 308 -5.71 -1.74 22.87
CA LEU A 308 -6.10 -1.49 21.47
C LEU A 308 -5.22 -2.34 20.55
N SER A 309 -5.72 -2.65 19.37
CA SER A 309 -4.97 -3.44 18.40
C SER A 309 -3.97 -2.62 17.62
N GLU A 310 -4.41 -1.51 17.02
CA GLU A 310 -3.58 -0.75 16.09
C GLU A 310 -3.81 0.75 16.23
N ILE A 311 -2.76 1.51 15.97
CA ILE A 311 -2.74 2.95 15.73
C ILE A 311 -2.10 3.16 14.39
N GLU A 312 -2.85 3.78 13.50
CA GLU A 312 -2.34 4.14 12.19
C GLU A 312 -2.24 5.66 12.08
N LEU A 313 -1.11 6.14 11.58
CA LEU A 313 -0.90 7.56 11.32
C LEU A 313 -1.19 7.83 9.84
N LEU A 314 -2.21 8.63 9.54
CA LEU A 314 -2.59 8.97 8.16
C LEU A 314 -1.63 10.03 7.65
N ARG A 315 -0.56 9.57 6.99
CA ARG A 315 0.50 10.43 6.49
C ARG A 315 0.08 11.17 5.24
N THR A 316 0.46 12.44 5.12
CA THR A 316 0.17 13.22 3.91
C THR A 316 1.03 12.81 2.72
N ASP A 317 2.17 12.15 2.98
CA ASP A 317 3.12 11.65 1.98
C ASP A 317 2.99 10.15 1.71
N ASP A 318 1.87 9.55 2.12
CA ASP A 318 1.55 8.15 1.80
C ASP A 318 1.47 7.95 0.27
N PRO A 319 2.24 7.01 -0.30
CA PRO A 319 2.31 6.83 -1.74
C PRO A 319 1.01 6.29 -2.36
N TYR A 320 0.12 5.63 -1.60
CA TYR A 320 -1.20 5.24 -2.10
C TYR A 320 -2.10 6.46 -2.35
N ARG A 321 -1.85 7.61 -1.71
CA ARG A 321 -2.59 8.85 -1.98
C ARG A 321 -2.38 9.37 -3.40
N ALA A 322 -1.22 9.10 -4.00
CA ALA A 322 -0.92 9.45 -5.38
C ALA A 322 -1.70 8.61 -6.41
N LEU A 323 -2.34 7.51 -5.98
CA LEU A 323 -3.19 6.67 -6.81
C LEU A 323 -4.66 7.11 -6.80
N LEU A 324 -5.05 7.95 -5.83
CA LEU A 324 -6.43 8.35 -5.64
C LEU A 324 -6.95 9.16 -6.84
N PRO A 325 -8.26 9.08 -7.13
CA PRO A 325 -8.89 9.91 -8.15
C PRO A 325 -8.60 11.39 -7.93
N GLY A 326 -8.20 12.07 -9.00
CA GLY A 326 -7.98 13.52 -8.99
C GLY A 326 -9.27 14.26 -8.60
N THR A 327 -10.39 13.81 -9.16
CA THR A 327 -11.73 14.33 -8.84
C THR A 327 -12.49 13.34 -7.95
N VAL A 328 -12.89 13.78 -6.76
CA VAL A 328 -13.81 13.04 -5.87
C VAL A 328 -14.99 13.94 -5.55
N GLN A 329 -16.20 13.50 -5.88
CA GLN A 329 -17.41 14.31 -5.74
C GLN A 329 -18.51 13.56 -4.99
N TYR A 330 -19.30 14.33 -4.26
CA TYR A 330 -20.46 13.84 -3.54
C TYR A 330 -21.72 14.59 -3.99
N GLN A 331 -22.77 13.85 -4.32
CA GLN A 331 -24.07 14.41 -4.63
C GLN A 331 -25.19 13.61 -3.96
N ASN A 332 -25.93 14.27 -3.07
CA ASN A 332 -27.18 13.74 -2.57
C ASN A 332 -28.33 14.28 -3.42
N VAL A 333 -28.95 13.42 -4.25
CA VAL A 333 -30.12 13.80 -5.06
C VAL A 333 -31.42 13.23 -4.49
N SER A 334 -31.35 12.56 -3.35
CA SER A 334 -32.51 11.99 -2.68
C SER A 334 -33.39 13.07 -2.08
N THR A 335 -34.70 12.85 -2.18
CA THR A 335 -35.75 13.68 -1.60
C THR A 335 -36.40 13.03 -0.36
N THR A 336 -35.90 11.87 0.06
CA THR A 336 -36.48 11.06 1.13
C THR A 336 -35.76 11.26 2.47
N ALA A 337 -36.36 10.75 3.55
CA ALA A 337 -35.74 10.77 4.88
C ALA A 337 -34.37 10.08 4.89
N GLY A 338 -34.19 9.01 4.11
CA GLY A 338 -32.91 8.31 3.99
C GLY A 338 -31.77 9.18 3.47
N GLY A 339 -32.04 10.03 2.47
CA GLY A 339 -31.08 11.03 2.00
C GLY A 339 -30.68 12.00 3.11
N THR A 340 -31.64 12.42 3.94
CA THR A 340 -31.39 13.26 5.11
C THR A 340 -30.56 12.53 6.17
N HIS A 341 -30.88 11.28 6.48
CA HIS A 341 -30.12 10.45 7.42
C HIS A 341 -28.67 10.24 6.95
N PHE A 342 -28.44 10.01 5.65
CA PHE A 342 -27.09 9.94 5.09
C PHE A 342 -26.31 11.23 5.30
N ASN A 343 -26.90 12.39 4.93
CA ASN A 343 -26.25 13.69 5.10
C ASN A 343 -25.88 13.96 6.55
N ASN A 344 -26.78 13.67 7.48
CA ASN A 344 -26.56 13.88 8.91
C ASN A 344 -25.45 12.99 9.47
N ALA A 345 -25.31 11.76 8.95
CA ALA A 345 -24.32 10.79 9.44
C ALA A 345 -22.89 11.05 8.94
N ILE A 346 -22.73 11.47 7.68
CA ILE A 346 -21.40 11.52 7.03
C ILE A 346 -21.22 12.65 6.02
N GLY A 347 -22.28 13.39 5.66
CA GLY A 347 -22.27 14.31 4.50
C GLY A 347 -21.18 15.39 4.54
N SER A 348 -20.77 15.86 5.73
CA SER A 348 -19.70 16.85 5.88
C SER A 348 -18.28 16.28 5.73
N THR A 349 -18.11 14.97 5.92
CA THR A 349 -16.80 14.29 5.87
C THR A 349 -16.65 13.34 4.69
N ILE A 350 -17.74 13.02 3.99
CA ILE A 350 -17.82 11.95 2.99
C ILE A 350 -16.72 12.01 1.92
N VAL A 351 -16.31 13.19 1.45
CA VAL A 351 -15.21 13.30 0.47
C VAL A 351 -13.88 12.89 1.07
N LYS A 352 -13.62 13.26 2.34
CA LYS A 352 -12.43 12.80 3.07
C LYS A 352 -12.51 11.31 3.37
N ASP A 353 -13.68 10.82 3.79
CA ASP A 353 -13.91 9.38 4.04
C ASP A 353 -13.70 8.56 2.75
N LEU A 354 -14.20 9.01 1.60
CA LEU A 354 -13.99 8.34 0.30
C LEU A 354 -12.51 8.25 -0.07
N ARG A 355 -11.74 9.32 0.14
CA ARG A 355 -10.30 9.33 -0.13
C ARG A 355 -9.55 8.38 0.80
N GLU A 356 -9.87 8.42 2.10
CA GLU A 356 -9.22 7.58 3.10
C GLU A 356 -9.54 6.10 2.90
N ILE A 357 -10.82 5.75 2.72
CA ILE A 357 -11.23 4.36 2.50
C ILE A 357 -10.68 3.85 1.17
N SER A 358 -10.65 4.69 0.11
CA SER A 358 -10.01 4.31 -1.15
C SER A 358 -8.53 4.00 -0.96
N ARG A 359 -7.82 4.80 -0.15
CA ARG A 359 -6.40 4.59 0.16
C ARG A 359 -6.21 3.24 0.87
N GLU A 360 -7.00 2.98 1.91
CA GLU A 360 -6.98 1.72 2.66
C GLU A 360 -7.29 0.49 1.79
N VAL A 361 -8.28 0.63 0.91
CA VAL A 361 -8.66 -0.43 -0.04
C VAL A 361 -7.53 -0.70 -1.02
N LEU A 362 -6.90 0.34 -1.57
CA LEU A 362 -5.73 0.20 -2.45
C LEU A 362 -4.57 -0.49 -1.74
N GLU A 363 -4.26 -0.07 -0.51
CA GLU A 363 -3.22 -0.72 0.32
C GLU A 363 -3.56 -2.18 0.64
N GLY A 364 -4.84 -2.50 0.83
CA GLY A 364 -5.30 -3.87 1.03
C GLY A 364 -5.22 -4.75 -0.22
N LEU A 365 -5.34 -4.17 -1.41
CA LEU A 365 -5.36 -4.90 -2.69
C LEU A 365 -3.99 -4.98 -3.38
N TYR A 366 -3.07 -4.10 -3.03
CA TYR A 366 -1.79 -3.96 -3.70
C TYR A 366 -0.69 -3.84 -2.64
N THR A 367 0.31 -4.73 -2.66
CA THR A 367 1.45 -4.67 -1.73
C THR A 367 2.31 -3.43 -1.94
N GLN A 368 2.27 -2.86 -3.14
CA GLN A 368 2.99 -1.66 -3.50
C GLN A 368 2.13 -0.81 -4.47
N PRO A 369 2.14 0.53 -4.35
CA PRO A 369 1.26 1.38 -5.16
C PRO A 369 1.42 1.24 -6.68
N GLY A 370 2.63 0.91 -7.16
CA GLY A 370 2.92 0.80 -8.59
C GLY A 370 2.28 -0.41 -9.28
N ALA A 371 1.82 -1.40 -8.51
CA ALA A 371 1.10 -2.55 -9.06
C ALA A 371 -0.35 -2.22 -9.49
N PHE A 372 -0.89 -1.08 -9.04
CA PHE A 372 -2.21 -0.61 -9.43
C PHE A 372 -2.14 0.21 -10.72
N TRP A 373 -2.64 -0.36 -11.81
CA TRP A 373 -2.63 0.26 -13.14
C TRP A 373 -4.02 0.73 -13.60
N LYS A 374 -5.11 0.27 -12.97
CA LYS A 374 -6.51 0.54 -13.35
C LYS A 374 -7.05 1.85 -12.75
N ARG A 375 -6.39 2.98 -13.05
CA ARG A 375 -6.74 4.27 -12.43
C ARG A 375 -8.12 4.76 -12.81
N ARG A 376 -8.82 5.33 -11.82
CA ARG A 376 -10.06 6.08 -12.00
C ARG A 376 -9.75 7.56 -11.78
N ASN A 377 -9.96 8.39 -12.79
CA ASN A 377 -9.69 9.83 -12.69
C ASN A 377 -10.78 10.56 -11.88
N THR A 378 -12.00 10.01 -11.92
CA THR A 378 -13.15 10.57 -11.21
C THR A 378 -13.86 9.49 -10.40
N LEU A 379 -14.11 9.79 -9.12
CA LEU A 379 -14.97 9.01 -8.24
C LEU A 379 -16.16 9.85 -7.78
N ASN A 380 -17.35 9.42 -8.15
CA ASN A 380 -18.61 10.02 -7.74
C ASN A 380 -19.26 9.16 -6.67
N LEU A 381 -19.75 9.77 -5.59
CA LEU A 381 -20.73 9.15 -4.71
C LEU A 381 -22.09 9.82 -4.89
N ARG A 382 -23.13 9.03 -5.13
CA ARG A 382 -24.50 9.49 -5.28
C ARG A 382 -25.42 8.83 -4.28
N VAL A 383 -26.28 9.61 -3.63
CA VAL A 383 -27.41 9.08 -2.84
C VAL A 383 -28.68 9.29 -3.63
N VAL A 384 -29.41 8.23 -3.91
CA VAL A 384 -30.52 8.19 -4.88
C VAL A 384 -31.77 7.55 -4.28
N ASP A 385 -32.95 7.96 -4.79
CA ASP A 385 -34.25 7.37 -4.44
C ASP A 385 -34.55 6.14 -5.31
N GLU A 386 -33.65 5.17 -5.30
CA GLU A 386 -33.77 3.91 -6.07
C GLU A 386 -33.83 2.72 -5.10
N PRO A 387 -34.60 1.66 -5.39
CA PRO A 387 -34.58 0.44 -4.59
C PRO A 387 -33.23 -0.28 -4.73
N GLY A 388 -32.84 -1.04 -3.70
CA GLY A 388 -31.56 -1.75 -3.65
C GLY A 388 -30.75 -1.38 -2.41
N PHE A 389 -29.45 -1.66 -2.45
CA PHE A 389 -28.51 -1.40 -1.35
C PHE A 389 -27.54 -0.28 -1.76
N ALA A 390 -26.26 -0.61 -1.94
CA ALA A 390 -25.31 0.20 -2.67
C ALA A 390 -24.85 -0.55 -3.91
N SER A 391 -24.20 0.17 -4.83
CA SER A 391 -23.56 -0.43 -6.00
C SER A 391 -22.42 0.43 -6.49
N ALA A 392 -21.45 -0.20 -7.16
CA ALA A 392 -20.39 0.46 -7.88
C ALA A 392 -20.51 0.23 -9.39
N GLU A 393 -20.49 1.31 -10.16
CA GLU A 393 -20.61 1.31 -11.61
C GLU A 393 -19.45 2.06 -12.27
N TYR A 394 -19.12 1.68 -13.50
CA TYR A 394 -17.95 2.19 -14.21
C TYR A 394 -18.26 2.57 -15.65
N SER A 395 -17.71 3.70 -16.09
CA SER A 395 -17.70 4.09 -17.50
C SER A 395 -16.41 4.84 -17.80
N GLY A 396 -15.52 4.22 -18.59
CA GLY A 396 -14.16 4.73 -18.81
C GLY A 396 -13.43 4.96 -17.48
N ASP A 397 -12.88 6.15 -17.30
CA ASP A 397 -12.13 6.53 -16.09
C ASP A 397 -13.01 7.04 -14.94
N VAL A 398 -14.33 6.96 -15.09
CA VAL A 398 -15.30 7.39 -14.07
C VAL A 398 -15.84 6.18 -13.32
N ALA A 399 -15.66 6.19 -12.00
CA ALA A 399 -16.34 5.29 -11.07
C ALA A 399 -17.46 6.04 -10.36
N THR A 400 -18.62 5.39 -10.20
CA THR A 400 -19.75 5.92 -9.43
C THR A 400 -20.20 4.89 -8.41
N VAL A 401 -20.13 5.25 -7.13
CA VAL A 401 -20.74 4.51 -6.04
C VAL A 401 -22.12 5.12 -5.75
N LYS A 402 -23.17 4.30 -5.78
CA LYS A 402 -24.54 4.73 -5.47
C LYS A 402 -24.98 4.13 -4.14
N PHE A 403 -25.71 4.91 -3.34
CA PHE A 403 -26.41 4.45 -2.15
C PHE A 403 -27.91 4.67 -2.32
N SER A 404 -28.69 3.61 -2.07
CA SER A 404 -30.14 3.71 -1.94
C SER A 404 -30.52 4.46 -0.66
N ALA A 405 -31.22 5.58 -0.81
CA ALA A 405 -31.80 6.29 0.32
C ALA A 405 -32.86 5.45 1.05
N PHE A 406 -33.61 4.60 0.33
CA PHE A 406 -34.59 3.72 0.97
C PHE A 406 -33.93 2.72 1.92
N TRP A 407 -32.82 2.12 1.52
CA TRP A 407 -32.06 1.23 2.40
C TRP A 407 -31.49 1.97 3.60
N ILE A 408 -30.87 3.14 3.42
CA ILE A 408 -30.37 3.95 4.54
C ILE A 408 -31.49 4.29 5.53
N ASN A 409 -32.69 4.61 5.05
CA ASN A 409 -33.84 4.85 5.91
C ASN A 409 -34.23 3.61 6.72
N ASN A 410 -34.16 2.42 6.13
CA ASN A 410 -34.45 1.17 6.84
C ASN A 410 -33.40 0.88 7.92
N GLU A 411 -32.11 1.07 7.63
CA GLU A 411 -31.02 0.92 8.61
C GLU A 411 -31.21 1.89 9.79
N PHE A 412 -31.52 3.16 9.50
CA PHE A 412 -31.83 4.16 10.52
C PHE A 412 -33.03 3.75 11.39
N ASN A 413 -34.14 3.35 10.77
CA ASN A 413 -35.35 2.94 11.49
C ASN A 413 -35.15 1.63 12.27
N GLY A 414 -34.21 0.78 11.84
CA GLY A 414 -33.75 -0.40 12.56
C GLY A 414 -32.85 -0.07 13.77
N GLY A 415 -32.56 1.22 14.03
CA GLY A 415 -31.71 1.66 15.13
C GLY A 415 -30.22 1.48 14.89
N GLN A 416 -29.80 1.28 13.64
CA GLN A 416 -28.38 1.13 13.29
C GLN A 416 -27.65 2.47 13.32
N ASP A 417 -26.37 2.43 13.66
CA ASP A 417 -25.46 3.55 13.41
C ASP A 417 -25.26 3.69 11.89
N VAL A 418 -25.98 4.63 11.29
CA VAL A 418 -25.95 4.91 9.85
C VAL A 418 -24.55 5.26 9.36
N ARG A 419 -23.73 5.97 10.15
CA ARG A 419 -22.36 6.31 9.73
C ARG A 419 -21.53 5.04 9.59
N ARG A 420 -21.59 4.16 10.58
CA ARG A 420 -20.88 2.87 10.57
C ARG A 420 -21.30 2.01 9.39
N VAL A 421 -22.61 1.93 9.13
CA VAL A 421 -23.16 1.15 8.02
C VAL A 421 -22.64 1.68 6.69
N ILE A 422 -22.68 3.00 6.46
CA ILE A 422 -22.14 3.63 5.25
C ILE A 422 -20.64 3.34 5.10
N ILE A 423 -19.83 3.54 6.14
CA ILE A 423 -18.38 3.28 6.08
C ILE A 423 -18.10 1.83 5.73
N GLY A 424 -18.78 0.88 6.37
CA GLY A 424 -18.61 -0.54 6.06
C GLY A 424 -18.95 -0.90 4.62
N THR A 425 -20.05 -0.35 4.11
CA THR A 425 -20.43 -0.53 2.70
C THR A 425 -19.43 0.12 1.76
N LEU A 426 -18.85 1.28 2.10
CA LEU A 426 -17.83 1.92 1.28
C LEU A 426 -16.57 1.06 1.10
N TYR A 427 -16.11 0.34 2.12
CA TYR A 427 -14.98 -0.59 1.95
C TYR A 427 -15.27 -1.65 0.89
N HIS A 428 -16.48 -2.20 0.88
CA HIS A 428 -16.92 -3.19 -0.09
C HIS A 428 -17.06 -2.58 -1.50
N GLU A 429 -17.84 -1.50 -1.65
CA GLU A 429 -18.08 -0.89 -2.96
C GLU A 429 -16.81 -0.32 -3.58
N LEU A 430 -15.94 0.29 -2.78
CA LEU A 430 -14.65 0.79 -3.27
C LEU A 430 -13.69 -0.35 -3.60
N ALA A 431 -13.81 -1.53 -2.99
CA ALA A 431 -13.04 -2.70 -3.41
C ALA A 431 -13.33 -3.03 -4.88
N HIS A 432 -14.60 -3.06 -5.30
CA HIS A 432 -14.96 -3.26 -6.71
C HIS A 432 -14.35 -2.19 -7.63
N VAL A 433 -14.15 -0.96 -7.13
CA VAL A 433 -13.57 0.13 -7.94
C VAL A 433 -12.13 -0.19 -8.33
N TYR A 434 -11.38 -0.82 -7.42
CA TYR A 434 -9.93 -0.96 -7.50
C TYR A 434 -9.45 -2.40 -7.73
N GLN A 435 -10.25 -3.42 -7.39
CA GLN A 435 -9.83 -4.81 -7.52
C GLN A 435 -9.77 -5.26 -8.99
N LEU A 436 -8.98 -6.30 -9.20
CA LEU A 436 -8.90 -7.01 -10.46
C LEU A 436 -10.04 -8.02 -10.55
N ASP A 437 -10.46 -8.30 -11.77
CA ASP A 437 -11.55 -9.20 -12.09
C ASP A 437 -11.23 -9.86 -13.44
N ASP A 438 -11.00 -11.16 -13.43
CA ASP A 438 -10.58 -11.95 -14.58
C ASP A 438 -11.76 -12.28 -15.53
N VAL A 439 -12.42 -11.23 -15.99
CA VAL A 439 -13.53 -11.14 -16.96
C VAL A 439 -14.02 -12.50 -17.50
N GLY A 440 -14.87 -13.17 -16.69
CA GLY A 440 -15.60 -14.38 -17.10
C GLY A 440 -15.13 -15.71 -16.50
N SER A 441 -14.04 -15.76 -15.75
CA SER A 441 -13.62 -16.94 -14.98
C SER A 441 -13.90 -16.80 -13.46
N GLY A 442 -13.93 -15.57 -12.96
CA GLY A 442 -14.22 -15.23 -11.57
C GLY A 442 -15.67 -15.56 -11.21
N ASN A 443 -15.85 -16.64 -10.44
CA ASN A 443 -17.16 -16.96 -9.90
C ASN A 443 -17.59 -15.82 -8.96
N GLY A 444 -18.82 -15.30 -9.08
CA GLY A 444 -19.25 -14.06 -8.40
C GLY A 444 -18.92 -14.03 -6.90
N TYR A 445 -18.97 -15.17 -6.21
CA TYR A 445 -18.61 -15.26 -4.79
C TYR A 445 -17.14 -14.92 -4.49
N ILE A 446 -16.21 -15.06 -5.45
CA ILE A 446 -14.79 -14.70 -5.30
C ILE A 446 -14.62 -13.19 -5.34
N ILE A 447 -15.26 -12.54 -6.30
CA ILE A 447 -15.22 -11.08 -6.49
C ILE A 447 -15.88 -10.38 -5.31
N GLU A 448 -17.05 -10.84 -4.90
CA GLU A 448 -17.75 -10.36 -3.70
C GLU A 448 -16.98 -10.70 -2.42
N GLY A 449 -16.43 -11.90 -2.31
CA GLY A 449 -15.66 -12.34 -1.14
C GLY A 449 -14.35 -11.57 -0.96
N LEU A 450 -13.67 -11.21 -2.05
CA LEU A 450 -12.50 -10.33 -1.99
C LEU A 450 -12.89 -8.93 -1.50
N ALA A 451 -13.98 -8.36 -2.02
CA ALA A 451 -14.49 -7.05 -1.58
C ALA A 451 -14.88 -7.06 -0.10
N ASP A 452 -15.62 -8.06 0.35
CA ASP A 452 -15.99 -8.24 1.75
C ASP A 452 -14.78 -8.49 2.64
N SER A 453 -13.71 -9.12 2.15
CA SER A 453 -12.49 -9.33 2.95
C SER A 453 -11.86 -8.01 3.40
N LEU A 454 -11.94 -6.95 2.59
CA LEU A 454 -11.46 -5.61 2.96
C LEU A 454 -12.36 -4.94 3.98
N ARG A 455 -13.69 -5.12 3.85
CA ARG A 455 -14.66 -4.67 4.86
C ARG A 455 -14.44 -5.36 6.22
N LEU A 456 -14.18 -6.67 6.21
CA LEU A 456 -13.85 -7.45 7.41
C LEU A 456 -12.49 -7.05 7.99
N ARG A 457 -11.48 -6.81 7.14
CA ARG A 457 -10.15 -6.34 7.55
C ARG A 457 -10.23 -5.01 8.32
N ALA A 458 -11.18 -4.13 7.95
CA ALA A 458 -11.44 -2.88 8.66
C ALA A 458 -12.41 -3.03 9.86
N GLY A 459 -12.94 -4.24 10.12
CA GLY A 459 -13.84 -4.55 11.24
C GLY A 459 -15.25 -3.93 11.14
N HIS A 460 -15.71 -3.60 9.93
CA HIS A 460 -17.05 -3.05 9.68
C HIS A 460 -18.10 -4.11 9.31
N HIS A 461 -17.89 -5.34 9.77
CA HIS A 461 -18.84 -6.44 9.67
C HIS A 461 -18.66 -7.36 10.88
N ASP A 462 -19.76 -7.95 11.35
CA ASP A 462 -19.73 -8.87 12.48
C ASP A 462 -19.20 -10.24 12.04
N LEU A 463 -18.11 -10.70 12.65
CA LEU A 463 -17.49 -12.00 12.36
C LEU A 463 -18.23 -13.17 13.04
N THR A 464 -19.15 -12.89 13.97
CA THR A 464 -19.85 -13.91 14.78
C THR A 464 -21.06 -14.53 14.09
N VAL A 465 -21.55 -13.94 12.99
CA VAL A 465 -22.78 -14.35 12.31
C VAL A 465 -22.48 -15.09 11.00
N ARG A 466 -21.82 -16.26 11.04
CA ARG A 466 -21.92 -17.27 9.96
C ARG A 466 -21.83 -18.72 10.48
N THR A 467 -22.77 -19.54 10.04
CA THR A 467 -22.88 -20.99 10.33
C THR A 467 -21.94 -21.79 9.45
N ALA A 468 -21.11 -22.62 10.04
CA ALA A 468 -20.22 -23.47 9.27
C ALA A 468 -20.96 -24.67 8.64
N GLY A 469 -20.75 -24.83 7.33
CA GLY A 469 -21.11 -26.00 6.53
C GLY A 469 -19.90 -26.56 5.78
N ASN A 470 -20.14 -27.32 4.70
CA ASN A 470 -19.13 -27.56 3.66
C ASN A 470 -18.67 -26.20 3.08
N PHE A 471 -17.56 -26.11 2.33
CA PHE A 471 -17.25 -24.87 1.58
C PHE A 471 -18.46 -24.53 0.70
N VAL A 472 -19.29 -23.60 1.16
CA VAL A 472 -20.40 -23.09 0.40
C VAL A 472 -19.78 -21.95 -0.38
N GLN A 473 -19.92 -22.00 -1.70
CA GLN A 473 -19.49 -20.93 -2.60
C GLN A 473 -20.35 -19.67 -2.33
N ASN A 474 -20.15 -19.01 -1.19
CA ASN A 474 -20.76 -17.75 -0.80
C ASN A 474 -19.69 -16.74 -0.41
N ASP A 475 -20.03 -15.48 -0.66
CA ASP A 475 -19.19 -14.29 -0.47
C ASP A 475 -18.47 -14.23 0.87
N GLY A 476 -19.18 -14.31 2.00
CA GLY A 476 -18.56 -14.05 3.30
C GLY A 476 -17.86 -15.26 3.92
N GLU A 477 -18.16 -16.50 3.52
CA GLU A 477 -17.25 -17.63 3.80
C GLU A 477 -15.92 -17.43 3.09
N MET A 478 -15.94 -16.99 1.83
CA MET A 478 -14.73 -16.65 1.10
C MET A 478 -13.99 -15.48 1.76
N ALA A 479 -14.69 -14.41 2.12
CA ALA A 479 -14.10 -13.23 2.75
C ALA A 479 -13.41 -13.54 4.09
N THR A 480 -14.07 -14.30 4.96
CA THR A 480 -13.51 -14.71 6.27
C THR A 480 -12.31 -15.65 6.10
N PHE A 481 -12.35 -16.54 5.12
CA PHE A 481 -11.24 -17.42 4.80
C PHE A 481 -10.02 -16.68 4.25
N LEU A 482 -10.22 -15.76 3.30
CA LEU A 482 -9.15 -14.89 2.79
C LEU A 482 -8.51 -14.09 3.92
N LEU A 483 -9.32 -13.48 4.80
CA LEU A 483 -8.83 -12.72 5.94
C LEU A 483 -8.07 -13.60 6.94
N TRP A 484 -8.52 -14.83 7.18
CA TRP A 484 -7.82 -15.76 8.06
C TRP A 484 -6.46 -16.17 7.49
N ILE A 485 -6.36 -16.43 6.18
CA ILE A 485 -5.07 -16.70 5.53
C ILE A 485 -4.13 -15.50 5.70
N GLU A 486 -4.62 -14.29 5.39
CA GLU A 486 -3.89 -13.03 5.56
C GLU A 486 -3.31 -12.88 6.98
N GLN A 487 -4.14 -13.12 8.00
CA GLN A 487 -3.78 -12.87 9.38
C GLN A 487 -2.91 -13.98 10.01
N PHE A 488 -3.17 -15.25 9.68
CA PHE A 488 -2.60 -16.39 10.41
C PHE A 488 -1.64 -17.25 9.60
N LYS A 489 -1.65 -17.15 8.27
CA LYS A 489 -0.84 -18.01 7.40
C LYS A 489 0.18 -17.23 6.59
N LYS A 490 -0.27 -16.17 5.92
CA LYS A 490 0.52 -15.42 4.95
C LYS A 490 0.06 -13.95 4.91
N PRO A 491 0.69 -13.05 5.69
CA PRO A 491 0.52 -11.63 5.50
C PRO A 491 0.86 -11.23 4.06
N GLY A 492 0.01 -10.41 3.44
CA GLY A 492 0.06 -10.05 2.02
C GLY A 492 -0.62 -11.04 1.07
N PHE A 493 -1.38 -12.01 1.58
CA PHE A 493 -2.16 -12.94 0.76
C PHE A 493 -3.31 -12.26 0.02
N ILE A 494 -4.05 -11.33 0.62
CA ILE A 494 -5.16 -10.62 -0.07
C ILE A 494 -4.65 -9.88 -1.33
N PRO A 495 -3.55 -9.11 -1.28
CA PRO A 495 -2.96 -8.53 -2.48
C PRO A 495 -2.50 -9.55 -3.53
N ALA A 496 -1.92 -10.67 -3.10
CA ALA A 496 -1.49 -11.74 -4.01
C ALA A 496 -2.69 -12.42 -4.68
N PHE A 497 -3.77 -12.64 -3.92
CA PHE A 497 -5.03 -13.16 -4.40
C PHE A 497 -5.66 -12.20 -5.42
N ASN A 498 -5.74 -10.90 -5.12
CA ASN A 498 -6.17 -9.88 -6.07
C ASN A 498 -5.34 -9.92 -7.37
N ARG A 499 -4.00 -10.08 -7.28
CA ARG A 499 -3.13 -10.21 -8.45
C ARG A 499 -3.45 -11.43 -9.31
N SER A 500 -3.88 -12.54 -8.72
CA SER A 500 -4.29 -13.76 -9.45
C SER A 500 -5.60 -13.59 -10.24
N LEU A 501 -6.28 -12.46 -10.09
CA LEU A 501 -7.50 -12.09 -10.83
C LEU A 501 -7.20 -11.10 -11.97
N ALA A 502 -5.94 -11.01 -12.42
CA ALA A 502 -5.53 -10.05 -13.44
C ALA A 502 -6.10 -10.41 -14.83
N PRO A 503 -6.96 -9.58 -15.45
CA PRO A 503 -7.64 -9.97 -16.69
C PRO A 503 -6.78 -9.90 -17.97
N TYR A 504 -5.46 -9.77 -17.85
CA TYR A 504 -4.53 -9.53 -18.97
C TYR A 504 -3.35 -10.50 -19.00
N ASP A 505 -3.29 -11.46 -18.07
CA ASP A 505 -2.28 -12.52 -18.11
C ASP A 505 -2.66 -13.67 -19.07
N ALA A 506 -3.84 -13.57 -19.71
CA ALA A 506 -4.43 -14.56 -20.60
C ALA A 506 -4.69 -15.94 -19.95
N LEU A 507 -4.66 -16.01 -18.62
CA LEU A 507 -4.92 -17.22 -17.85
C LEU A 507 -6.20 -17.04 -17.03
N PRO A 508 -7.15 -17.98 -17.10
CA PRO A 508 -8.28 -17.94 -16.18
C PRO A 508 -7.77 -18.12 -14.74
N TYR A 509 -8.40 -17.46 -13.77
CA TYR A 509 -8.18 -17.71 -12.35
C TYR A 509 -8.17 -19.22 -12.06
N ASP A 510 -7.14 -19.67 -11.35
CA ASP A 510 -7.05 -21.00 -10.81
C ASP A 510 -6.63 -20.98 -9.33
N GLU A 511 -6.85 -22.11 -8.64
CA GLU A 511 -6.55 -22.23 -7.21
C GLU A 511 -5.04 -22.37 -6.91
N SER A 512 -4.15 -22.22 -7.90
CA SER A 512 -2.70 -22.35 -7.69
C SER A 512 -2.15 -21.26 -6.76
N VAL A 513 -2.80 -20.08 -6.70
CA VAL A 513 -2.39 -18.97 -5.81
C VAL A 513 -2.27 -19.40 -4.35
N PHE A 514 -3.14 -20.31 -3.87
CA PHE A 514 -3.04 -20.84 -2.52
C PHE A 514 -1.74 -21.60 -2.31
N VAL A 515 -1.35 -22.46 -3.26
CA VAL A 515 -0.12 -23.25 -3.19
C VAL A 515 1.10 -22.35 -3.36
N THR A 516 1.08 -21.45 -4.33
CA THR A 516 2.18 -20.52 -4.62
C THR A 516 2.50 -19.63 -3.43
N GLU A 517 1.48 -19.09 -2.75
CA GLU A 517 1.68 -18.14 -1.67
C GLU A 517 1.86 -18.79 -0.28
N THR A 518 1.27 -19.97 -0.05
CA THR A 518 1.25 -20.61 1.28
C THR A 518 1.96 -21.95 1.36
N GLY A 519 2.30 -22.56 0.21
CA GLY A 519 2.78 -23.94 0.12
C GLY A 519 1.71 -25.00 0.36
N GLN A 520 0.44 -24.61 0.54
CA GLN A 520 -0.69 -25.51 0.84
C GLN A 520 -1.80 -25.39 -0.18
N THR A 521 -2.55 -26.48 -0.40
CA THR A 521 -3.74 -26.44 -1.25
C THR A 521 -4.88 -25.69 -0.54
N ARG A 522 -5.81 -25.11 -1.31
CA ARG A 522 -7.03 -24.50 -0.77
C ARG A 522 -7.77 -25.45 0.17
N ALA A 523 -7.88 -26.73 -0.20
CA ALA A 523 -8.57 -27.74 0.61
C ALA A 523 -7.90 -27.99 1.97
N ALA A 524 -6.56 -28.02 2.02
CA ALA A 524 -5.82 -28.17 3.27
C ALA A 524 -6.03 -26.94 4.19
N LEU A 525 -5.85 -25.74 3.63
CA LEU A 525 -6.10 -24.48 4.34
C LEU A 525 -7.53 -24.37 4.85
N TRP A 526 -8.52 -24.78 4.04
CA TRP A 526 -9.92 -24.77 4.44
C TRP A 526 -10.22 -25.74 5.59
N SER A 527 -9.58 -26.91 5.60
CA SER A 527 -9.69 -27.85 6.73
C SER A 527 -9.15 -27.21 8.01
N GLU A 528 -7.97 -26.60 7.95
CA GLU A 528 -7.38 -25.89 9.10
C GLU A 528 -8.24 -24.71 9.57
N PHE A 529 -8.75 -23.91 8.63
CA PHE A 529 -9.65 -22.79 8.92
C PHE A 529 -10.87 -23.26 9.70
N ARG A 530 -11.51 -24.35 9.26
CA ARG A 530 -12.68 -24.92 9.95
C ARG A 530 -12.34 -25.38 11.36
N ASP A 531 -11.23 -26.06 11.56
CA ASP A 531 -10.83 -26.54 12.89
C ASP A 531 -10.56 -25.37 13.85
N HIS A 532 -10.09 -24.24 13.33
CA HIS A 532 -9.87 -23.01 14.09
C HIS A 532 -11.17 -22.26 14.42
N TYR A 533 -12.13 -22.22 13.49
CA TYR A 533 -13.39 -21.46 13.62
C TYR A 533 -14.44 -22.13 14.52
N TRP A 534 -14.39 -23.46 14.68
CA TRP A 534 -15.48 -24.23 15.32
C TRP A 534 -15.46 -24.29 16.85
N TRP A 535 -14.40 -23.83 17.52
CA TRP A 535 -14.26 -24.04 18.97
C TRP A 535 -14.65 -22.87 19.87
N GLY A 536 -15.24 -21.78 19.33
CA GLY A 536 -15.64 -20.64 20.17
C GLY A 536 -14.50 -20.10 21.03
N VAL A 537 -13.26 -20.38 20.62
CA VAL A 537 -12.05 -19.84 21.22
C VAL A 537 -11.97 -18.42 20.69
N ASP A 538 -11.93 -17.45 21.60
CA ASP A 538 -11.34 -16.15 21.34
C ASP A 538 -10.18 -16.33 20.36
N PHE A 539 -10.14 -15.54 19.28
CA PHE A 539 -9.00 -15.43 18.37
C PHE A 539 -7.71 -15.63 19.16
N PRO A 540 -7.09 -16.83 19.13
CA PRO A 540 -6.09 -17.14 20.11
C PRO A 540 -4.89 -16.29 19.76
N GLY A 541 -4.48 -15.46 20.72
CA GLY A 541 -3.15 -14.86 20.67
C GLY A 541 -2.12 -15.97 20.44
N PRO A 542 -0.98 -15.66 19.78
CA PRO A 542 0.00 -16.66 19.46
C PRO A 542 0.54 -17.30 20.75
N GLY A 543 0.12 -18.54 21.00
CA GLY A 543 0.69 -19.44 22.00
C GLY A 543 0.06 -19.38 23.39
N SER A 544 -0.71 -20.41 23.70
CA SER A 544 -0.68 -21.10 25.00
C SER A 544 -0.88 -22.59 24.72
N PRO A 545 -0.18 -23.48 25.45
CA PRO A 545 0.12 -24.85 25.03
C PRO A 545 -1.08 -25.75 24.77
#